data_AF-A0A1X7H3I3-F1
#
_entry.id   AF-A0A1X7H3I3-F1
#
_cell.length_a   1.000
_cell.length_b   1.000
_cell.length_c   1.000
_cell.angle_alpha   90.00
_cell.angle_beta   90.00
_cell.angle_gamma   90.00
#
_symmetry.space_group_name_H-M   'P 1'
#
loop_
_entity.id
_entity.type
_entity.pdbx_description
1 polymer ?
#
loop_
_entity_poly.entity_id
_entity_poly.type
_entity_poly.pdbx_seq_one_letter_code
_entity_poly.pdbx_strand_id
1 'polypeptide(L)'
;MTPAARAQAAIELLDQIITAARTEGAAADTLIARYFKTRRYAGSKDRRAVRDIVYRAIRRSGEVPASGRAALLGLAGEDPALPALFDGSPHGPTQIEAGDEAAAASAAPKWLLPRFDPLLDDAEIAALLDRAPLDVRVNRLRATRDALDITGAEPTPLSPIGLRLPEGTQVEASDAWTAGQIEVQDEGSQLVSIACGAAPGMTVVDLCAGAGGKSLALAAEMDNSGRIIACDTDRGRLSRLPERAVRGGITIAETRLLDPRREAEALADIAGAADVVLIDAPCSGTGTWRRNPEARWRLTPERLERLTLLQARLLDLGAGLVRPGGALVYVTCSLLAEEGRGQADAFTRRRSSFVSELPPISWGRPAGSGRLLTPAHDRTDGFFVARWRAPC
;
A
#
# COMPACT_ATOMS: atom_id res chain seq x y z
N MET A 1 -27.89 -3.15 17.27
CA MET A 1 -27.38 -4.37 17.96
C MET A 1 -27.06 -4.05 19.40
N THR A 2 -27.19 -4.99 20.34
CA THR A 2 -26.67 -4.82 21.72
C THR A 2 -25.15 -4.76 21.71
N PRO A 3 -24.49 -4.18 22.74
CA PRO A 3 -23.03 -4.22 22.87
C PRO A 3 -22.45 -5.66 22.81
N ALA A 4 -23.04 -6.61 23.54
CA ALA A 4 -22.64 -8.02 23.50
C ALA A 4 -22.78 -8.62 22.10
N ALA A 5 -23.88 -8.33 21.38
CA ALA A 5 -24.05 -8.80 20.00
C ALA A 5 -23.04 -8.21 19.01
N ARG A 6 -22.52 -7.00 19.26
CA ARG A 6 -21.43 -6.42 18.47
C ARG A 6 -20.11 -7.14 18.74
N ALA A 7 -19.83 -7.51 19.98
CA ALA A 7 -18.66 -8.32 20.34
C ALA A 7 -18.70 -9.70 19.67
N GLN A 8 -19.86 -10.37 19.70
CA GLN A 8 -20.04 -11.64 18.99
C GLN A 8 -19.83 -11.51 17.47
N ALA A 9 -20.40 -10.47 16.85
CA ALA A 9 -20.19 -10.21 15.43
C ALA A 9 -18.71 -9.94 15.09
N ALA A 10 -17.98 -9.28 16.00
CA ALA A 10 -16.54 -9.07 15.83
C ALA A 10 -15.76 -10.39 15.90
N ILE A 11 -16.10 -11.31 16.82
CA ILE A 11 -15.52 -12.66 16.88
C ILE A 11 -15.72 -13.41 15.56
N GLU A 12 -16.97 -13.46 15.06
CA GLU A 12 -17.30 -14.14 13.80
C GLU A 12 -16.54 -13.57 12.60
N LEU A 13 -16.39 -12.24 12.55
CA LEU A 13 -15.61 -11.56 11.51
C LEU A 13 -14.13 -11.88 11.62
N LEU A 14 -13.57 -11.86 12.83
CA LEU A 14 -12.17 -12.20 13.07
C LEU A 14 -11.89 -13.65 12.66
N ASP A 15 -12.77 -14.60 12.95
CA ASP A 15 -12.64 -15.98 12.48
C ASP A 15 -12.56 -16.06 10.95
N GLN A 16 -13.47 -15.37 10.24
CA GLN A 16 -13.44 -15.32 8.78
C GLN A 16 -12.15 -14.70 8.24
N ILE A 17 -11.66 -13.63 8.87
CA ILE A 17 -10.43 -12.94 8.47
C ILE A 17 -9.20 -13.82 8.74
N ILE A 18 -9.14 -14.50 9.88
CA ILE A 18 -8.07 -15.44 10.24
C ILE A 18 -8.03 -16.60 9.23
N THR A 19 -9.17 -17.20 8.93
CA THR A 19 -9.27 -18.27 7.92
C THR A 19 -8.82 -17.76 6.55
N ALA A 20 -9.31 -16.58 6.13
CA ALA A 20 -8.94 -15.99 4.85
C ALA A 20 -7.44 -15.64 4.77
N ALA A 21 -6.82 -15.19 5.86
CA ALA A 21 -5.38 -14.92 5.89
C ALA A 21 -4.56 -16.21 5.67
N ARG A 22 -4.97 -17.32 6.28
CA ARG A 22 -4.31 -18.64 6.14
C ARG A 22 -4.51 -19.30 4.77
N THR A 23 -5.61 -18.97 4.07
CA THR A 23 -6.03 -19.62 2.81
C THR A 23 -5.94 -18.71 1.60
N GLU A 24 -5.24 -17.58 1.72
CA GLU A 24 -5.13 -16.55 0.68
C GLU A 24 -6.50 -16.03 0.17
N GLY A 25 -7.52 -16.02 1.03
CA GLY A 25 -8.86 -15.51 0.76
C GLY A 25 -8.93 -13.97 0.72
N ALA A 26 -10.15 -13.43 0.64
CA ALA A 26 -10.39 -11.98 0.53
C ALA A 26 -9.81 -11.16 1.72
N ALA A 27 -9.50 -9.89 1.47
CA ALA A 27 -9.03 -8.94 2.49
C ALA A 27 -10.10 -8.61 3.55
N ALA A 28 -9.68 -8.09 4.71
CA ALA A 28 -10.58 -7.87 5.84
C ALA A 28 -11.71 -6.89 5.52
N ASP A 29 -11.40 -5.81 4.81
CA ASP A 29 -12.37 -4.81 4.37
C ASP A 29 -13.51 -5.41 3.53
N THR A 30 -13.15 -6.32 2.63
CA THR A 30 -14.04 -7.03 1.73
C THR A 30 -14.93 -8.00 2.50
N LEU A 31 -14.35 -8.73 3.47
CA LEU A 31 -15.10 -9.64 4.34
C LEU A 31 -16.08 -8.87 5.23
N ILE A 32 -15.66 -7.75 5.82
CA ILE A 32 -16.52 -6.86 6.60
C ILE A 32 -17.68 -6.33 5.74
N ALA A 33 -17.41 -5.85 4.53
CA ALA A 33 -18.43 -5.38 3.61
C ALA A 33 -19.45 -6.49 3.26
N ARG A 34 -18.98 -7.71 2.96
CA ARG A 34 -19.83 -8.88 2.67
C ARG A 34 -20.67 -9.28 3.88
N TYR A 35 -20.08 -9.31 5.07
CA TYR A 35 -20.74 -9.67 6.33
C TYR A 35 -21.93 -8.74 6.62
N PHE A 36 -21.77 -7.44 6.40
CA PHE A 36 -22.84 -6.46 6.61
C PHE A 36 -23.84 -6.35 5.44
N LYS A 37 -23.46 -6.76 4.22
CA LYS A 37 -24.39 -6.82 3.09
C LYS A 37 -25.55 -7.78 3.36
N THR A 38 -25.29 -8.89 4.05
CA THR A 38 -26.32 -9.89 4.41
C THR A 38 -27.04 -9.58 5.74
N ARG A 39 -26.53 -8.64 6.55
CA ARG A 39 -27.06 -8.27 7.87
C ARG A 39 -27.61 -6.84 7.88
N ARG A 40 -28.71 -6.64 7.17
CA ARG A 40 -29.33 -5.30 6.98
C ARG A 40 -29.84 -4.66 8.27
N TYR A 41 -30.08 -5.44 9.33
CA TYR A 41 -30.47 -4.93 10.65
C TYR A 41 -29.36 -4.12 11.35
N ALA A 42 -28.10 -4.28 10.95
CA ALA A 42 -26.99 -3.52 11.52
C ALA A 42 -26.94 -2.12 10.90
N GLY A 43 -27.24 -1.10 11.70
CA GLY A 43 -27.17 0.31 11.30
C GLY A 43 -25.73 0.83 11.22
N SER A 44 -25.55 2.07 10.75
CA SER A 44 -24.22 2.68 10.57
C SER A 44 -23.39 2.72 11.86
N LYS A 45 -24.01 3.01 13.01
CA LYS A 45 -23.36 2.98 14.33
C LYS A 45 -22.90 1.58 14.73
N ASP A 46 -23.73 0.56 14.48
CA ASP A 46 -23.38 -0.84 14.76
C ASP A 46 -22.18 -1.29 13.91
N ARG A 47 -22.23 -1.01 12.59
CA ARG A 47 -21.15 -1.37 11.65
C ARG A 47 -19.82 -0.71 12.05
N ARG A 48 -19.87 0.57 12.45
CA ARG A 48 -18.69 1.30 12.92
C ARG A 48 -18.10 0.66 14.17
N ALA A 49 -18.94 0.36 15.17
CA ALA A 49 -18.49 -0.24 16.43
C ALA A 49 -17.87 -1.63 16.23
N VAL A 50 -18.51 -2.50 15.44
CA VAL A 50 -17.96 -3.83 15.12
C VAL A 50 -16.64 -3.71 14.37
N ARG A 51 -16.57 -2.84 13.35
CA ARG A 51 -15.34 -2.61 12.58
C ARG A 51 -14.20 -2.13 13.47
N ASP A 52 -14.48 -1.22 14.39
CA ASP A 52 -13.49 -0.72 15.35
C ASP A 52 -12.91 -1.84 16.21
N ILE A 53 -13.77 -2.67 16.84
CA ILE A 53 -13.35 -3.83 17.64
C ILE A 53 -12.50 -4.78 16.82
N VAL A 54 -12.95 -5.15 15.61
CA VAL A 54 -12.23 -6.06 14.70
C VAL A 54 -10.83 -5.53 14.39
N TYR A 55 -10.72 -4.27 13.97
CA TYR A 55 -9.42 -3.72 13.59
C TYR A 55 -8.50 -3.45 14.78
N ARG A 56 -9.04 -3.14 15.98
CA ARG A 56 -8.26 -3.07 17.22
C ARG A 56 -7.66 -4.44 17.56
N ALA A 57 -8.46 -5.50 17.48
CA ALA A 57 -8.00 -6.86 17.71
C ALA A 57 -6.95 -7.29 16.67
N ILE A 58 -7.18 -7.00 15.38
CA ILE A 58 -6.19 -7.27 14.31
C ILE A 58 -4.87 -6.56 14.63
N ARG A 59 -4.89 -5.24 14.88
CA ARG A 59 -3.69 -4.43 15.12
C ARG A 59 -2.88 -4.89 16.32
N ARG A 60 -3.54 -5.36 17.37
CA ARG A 60 -2.90 -5.91 18.57
C ARG A 60 -2.16 -7.23 18.33
N SER A 61 -2.65 -8.04 17.39
CA SER A 61 -2.16 -9.39 17.14
C SER A 61 -1.16 -9.43 16.00
N GLY A 62 0.13 -9.36 16.30
CA GLY A 62 1.20 -9.53 15.31
C GLY A 62 1.19 -10.94 14.76
N GLU A 63 1.16 -11.93 15.64
CA GLU A 63 0.89 -13.33 15.30
C GLU A 63 -0.57 -13.53 14.90
N VAL A 64 -0.83 -14.53 14.04
CA VAL A 64 -2.21 -14.89 13.68
C VAL A 64 -2.88 -15.55 14.89
N PRO A 65 -3.98 -15.00 15.44
CA PRO A 65 -4.66 -15.61 16.58
C PRO A 65 -5.18 -17.02 16.27
N ALA A 66 -5.36 -17.84 17.31
CA ALA A 66 -5.94 -19.17 17.16
C ALA A 66 -7.40 -19.11 16.66
N SER A 67 -8.16 -18.12 17.14
CA SER A 67 -9.55 -17.83 16.79
C SER A 67 -9.88 -16.35 16.99
N GLY A 68 -11.03 -15.92 16.48
CA GLY A 68 -11.58 -14.59 16.73
C GLY A 68 -11.90 -14.35 18.21
N ARG A 69 -12.28 -15.41 18.95
CA ARG A 69 -12.43 -15.36 20.40
C ARG A 69 -11.11 -15.07 21.09
N ALA A 70 -10.04 -15.80 20.75
CA ALA A 70 -8.70 -15.58 21.32
C ALA A 70 -8.20 -14.16 21.05
N ALA A 71 -8.44 -13.63 19.85
CA ALA A 71 -8.12 -12.26 19.48
C ALA A 71 -8.88 -11.23 20.35
N LEU A 72 -10.19 -11.42 20.53
CA LEU A 72 -10.99 -10.49 21.33
C LEU A 72 -10.70 -10.58 22.83
N LEU A 73 -10.43 -11.77 23.36
CA LEU A 73 -9.96 -11.96 24.75
C LEU A 73 -8.63 -11.26 24.99
N GLY A 74 -7.71 -11.32 24.03
CA GLY A 74 -6.47 -10.55 24.07
C GLY A 74 -6.74 -9.05 24.22
N LEU A 75 -7.64 -8.51 23.40
CA LEU A 75 -8.04 -7.09 23.50
C LEU A 75 -8.76 -6.77 24.83
N ALA A 76 -9.55 -7.71 25.35
CA ALA A 76 -10.26 -7.55 26.62
C ALA A 76 -9.33 -7.47 27.84
N GLY A 77 -8.11 -8.00 27.74
CA GLY A 77 -7.07 -7.80 28.77
C GLY A 77 -6.55 -6.36 28.88
N GLU A 78 -6.80 -5.51 27.87
CA GLU A 78 -6.34 -4.12 27.80
C GLU A 78 -7.48 -3.09 27.83
N ASP A 79 -8.71 -3.52 27.52
CA ASP A 79 -9.90 -2.68 27.52
C ASP A 79 -10.88 -3.14 28.61
N PRO A 80 -10.97 -2.42 29.75
CA PRO A 80 -11.83 -2.80 30.87
C PRO A 80 -13.33 -2.90 30.53
N ALA A 81 -13.78 -2.32 29.42
CA ALA A 81 -15.18 -2.38 29.01
C ALA A 81 -15.54 -3.67 28.27
N LEU A 82 -14.56 -4.37 27.68
CA LEU A 82 -14.81 -5.56 26.87
C LEU A 82 -15.15 -6.83 27.66
N PRO A 83 -14.54 -7.13 28.83
CA PRO A 83 -14.90 -8.32 29.62
C PRO A 83 -16.38 -8.41 29.94
N ALA A 84 -17.03 -7.28 30.24
CA ALA A 84 -18.46 -7.22 30.54
C ALA A 84 -19.37 -7.57 29.33
N LEU A 85 -18.83 -7.61 28.11
CA LEU A 85 -19.58 -8.01 26.91
C LEU A 85 -19.66 -9.53 26.73
N PHE A 86 -18.85 -10.30 27.46
CA PHE A 86 -18.92 -11.76 27.53
C PHE A 86 -19.95 -12.19 28.57
N ASP A 87 -21.21 -11.88 28.30
CA ASP A 87 -22.32 -12.05 29.26
C ASP A 87 -23.14 -13.33 29.03
N GLY A 88 -22.94 -14.03 27.91
CA GLY A 88 -23.73 -15.20 27.52
C GLY A 88 -25.18 -14.88 27.13
N SER A 89 -25.51 -13.60 26.93
CA SER A 89 -26.84 -13.18 26.50
C SER A 89 -27.18 -13.71 25.09
N PRO A 90 -28.47 -13.73 24.69
CA PRO A 90 -28.83 -14.07 23.31
C PRO A 90 -28.06 -13.22 22.29
N HIS A 91 -27.33 -13.89 21.39
CA HIS A 91 -26.41 -13.30 20.41
C HIS A 91 -25.14 -12.64 20.99
N GLY A 92 -24.90 -12.69 22.30
CA GLY A 92 -23.63 -12.32 22.93
C GLY A 92 -22.64 -13.50 22.98
N PRO A 93 -21.34 -13.22 23.14
CA PRO A 93 -20.35 -14.28 23.34
C PRO A 93 -20.51 -14.94 24.71
N THR A 94 -20.10 -16.21 24.78
CA THR A 94 -20.08 -16.97 26.04
C THR A 94 -19.19 -16.29 27.08
N GLN A 95 -19.51 -16.51 28.36
CA GLN A 95 -18.73 -15.99 29.48
C GLN A 95 -17.26 -16.43 29.39
N ILE A 96 -16.37 -15.62 29.97
CA ILE A 96 -14.94 -15.93 30.03
C ILE A 96 -14.73 -17.01 31.09
N GLU A 97 -14.05 -18.09 30.71
CA GLU A 97 -13.75 -19.23 31.56
C GLU A 97 -12.23 -19.34 31.80
N ALA A 98 -11.82 -20.05 32.85
CA ALA A 98 -10.40 -20.17 33.21
C ALA A 98 -9.52 -20.86 32.15
N GLY A 99 -10.13 -21.63 31.23
CA GLY A 99 -9.44 -22.31 30.12
C GLY A 99 -9.35 -21.49 28.84
N ASP A 100 -9.88 -20.27 28.80
CA ASP A 100 -9.83 -19.43 27.62
C ASP A 100 -8.41 -18.91 27.35
N GLU A 101 -7.93 -19.11 26.12
CA GLU A 101 -6.63 -18.63 25.68
C GLU A 101 -6.74 -17.28 24.97
N ALA A 102 -6.11 -16.25 25.55
CA ALA A 102 -5.99 -14.94 24.94
C ALA A 102 -4.79 -14.87 23.98
N ALA A 103 -4.97 -14.26 22.81
CA ALA A 103 -3.86 -13.99 21.90
C ALA A 103 -2.85 -13.02 22.56
N ALA A 104 -1.56 -13.28 22.47
CA ALA A 104 -0.52 -12.36 22.96
C ALA A 104 -0.45 -11.10 22.09
N ALA A 105 -0.13 -9.95 22.71
CA ALA A 105 0.14 -8.73 21.97
C ALA A 105 1.53 -8.81 21.30
N SER A 106 1.60 -8.43 20.04
CA SER A 106 2.87 -8.22 19.32
C SER A 106 2.64 -7.32 18.11
N ALA A 107 3.68 -6.59 17.69
CA ALA A 107 3.57 -5.70 16.53
C ALA A 107 3.61 -6.46 15.19
N ALA A 108 4.38 -7.55 15.14
CA ALA A 108 4.57 -8.37 13.96
C ALA A 108 4.77 -9.86 14.35
N PRO A 109 4.62 -10.79 13.38
CA PRO A 109 5.10 -12.15 13.54
C PRO A 109 6.59 -12.19 13.90
N LYS A 110 6.98 -13.06 14.85
CA LYS A 110 8.35 -13.12 15.39
C LYS A 110 9.40 -13.32 14.31
N TRP A 111 9.08 -14.10 13.27
CA TRP A 111 9.99 -14.39 12.17
C TRP A 111 10.28 -13.17 11.27
N LEU A 112 9.40 -12.16 11.28
CA LEU A 112 9.56 -10.93 10.50
C LEU A 112 10.39 -9.86 11.18
N LEU A 113 10.39 -9.81 12.52
CA LEU A 113 11.13 -8.80 13.28
C LEU A 113 12.61 -8.65 12.84
N PRO A 114 13.41 -9.73 12.68
CA PRO A 114 14.81 -9.59 12.26
C PRO A 114 14.99 -9.26 10.77
N ARG A 115 13.90 -9.18 9.98
CA ARG A 115 13.91 -8.94 8.53
C ARG A 115 13.71 -7.46 8.17
N PHE A 116 13.21 -6.65 9.11
CA PHE A 116 13.04 -5.22 8.87
C PHE A 116 14.37 -4.53 8.58
N ASP A 117 14.32 -3.43 7.83
CA ASP A 117 15.49 -2.60 7.61
C ASP A 117 16.09 -2.15 8.96
N PRO A 118 17.43 -2.11 9.12
CA PRO A 118 18.06 -1.68 10.37
C PRO A 118 17.69 -0.26 10.85
N LEU A 119 17.07 0.54 9.99
CA LEU A 119 16.52 1.85 10.35
C LEU A 119 15.20 1.79 11.14
N LEU A 120 14.57 0.62 11.26
CA LEU A 120 13.35 0.43 12.04
C LEU A 120 13.70 -0.10 13.43
N ASP A 121 13.49 0.75 14.43
CA ASP A 121 13.43 0.34 15.82
C ASP A 121 11.99 -0.07 16.22
N ASP A 122 11.80 -0.42 17.49
CA ASP A 122 10.50 -0.83 18.01
C ASP A 122 9.42 0.26 17.85
N ALA A 123 9.79 1.54 17.90
CA ALA A 123 8.86 2.66 17.74
C ALA A 123 8.41 2.81 16.28
N GLU A 124 9.33 2.64 15.33
CA GLU A 124 9.02 2.62 13.89
C GLU A 124 8.10 1.46 13.53
N ILE A 125 8.33 0.27 14.11
CA ILE A 125 7.48 -0.89 13.90
C ILE A 125 6.10 -0.67 14.55
N ALA A 126 6.02 -0.07 15.74
CA ALA A 126 4.77 0.24 16.40
C ALA A 126 3.90 1.21 15.57
N ALA A 127 4.52 2.22 14.94
CA ALA A 127 3.83 3.19 14.08
C ALA A 127 3.16 2.57 12.85
N LEU A 128 3.56 1.36 12.44
CA LEU A 128 2.89 0.59 11.38
C LEU A 128 1.51 0.09 11.78
N LEU A 129 1.19 0.11 13.07
CA LEU A 129 -0.09 -0.32 13.61
C LEU A 129 -1.05 0.85 13.81
N ASP A 130 -0.57 2.09 13.71
CA ASP A 130 -1.43 3.26 13.80
C ASP A 130 -2.40 3.33 12.62
N ARG A 131 -3.29 4.31 12.68
CA ARG A 131 -4.23 4.56 11.59
C ARG A 131 -3.61 5.50 10.56
N ALA A 132 -3.61 5.06 9.30
CA ALA A 132 -3.18 5.92 8.20
C ALA A 132 -4.11 7.13 8.01
N PRO A 133 -3.57 8.32 7.73
CA PRO A 133 -4.36 9.44 7.26
C PRO A 133 -4.96 9.17 5.87
N LEU A 134 -6.02 9.92 5.56
CA LEU A 134 -6.63 9.95 4.24
C LEU A 134 -6.01 11.08 3.43
N ASP A 135 -5.03 10.73 2.61
CA ASP A 135 -4.36 11.68 1.73
C ASP A 135 -4.87 11.54 0.29
N VAL A 136 -5.00 12.67 -0.39
CA VAL A 136 -5.31 12.75 -1.82
C VAL A 136 -4.21 13.53 -2.55
N ARG A 137 -3.93 13.14 -3.79
CA ARG A 137 -3.07 13.86 -4.71
C ARG A 137 -3.92 14.78 -5.56
N VAL A 138 -3.52 16.05 -5.66
CA VAL A 138 -4.09 17.02 -6.59
C VAL A 138 -3.60 16.73 -8.02
N ASN A 139 -4.53 16.65 -8.96
CA ASN A 139 -4.23 16.53 -10.38
C ASN A 139 -3.87 17.91 -10.95
N ARG A 140 -2.58 18.16 -11.12
CA ARG A 140 -2.03 19.43 -11.60
C ARG A 140 -2.49 19.84 -13.00
N LEU A 141 -2.99 18.89 -13.81
CA LEU A 141 -3.58 19.16 -15.12
C LEU A 141 -4.97 19.83 -15.02
N ARG A 142 -5.61 19.78 -13.85
CA ARG A 142 -7.01 20.21 -13.64
C ARG A 142 -7.15 21.26 -12.56
N ALA A 143 -6.26 21.30 -11.58
CA ALA A 143 -6.34 22.20 -10.44
C ALA A 143 -4.97 22.44 -9.81
N THR A 144 -4.86 23.51 -9.02
CA THR A 144 -3.76 23.71 -8.07
C THR A 144 -4.23 23.37 -6.66
N ARG A 145 -3.29 23.00 -5.78
CA ARG A 145 -3.60 22.64 -4.40
C ARG A 145 -4.33 23.77 -3.66
N ASP A 146 -3.89 25.01 -3.86
CA ASP A 146 -4.41 26.18 -3.16
C ASP A 146 -5.78 26.64 -3.68
N ALA A 147 -6.17 26.19 -4.88
CA ALA A 147 -7.47 26.52 -5.48
C ALA A 147 -8.59 25.53 -5.09
N LEU A 148 -8.27 24.41 -4.45
CA LEU A 148 -9.24 23.40 -4.05
C LEU A 148 -9.78 23.69 -2.65
N ASP A 149 -11.05 24.10 -2.59
CA ASP A 149 -11.78 24.25 -1.34
C ASP A 149 -12.48 22.93 -0.96
N ILE A 150 -11.77 22.09 -0.20
CA ILE A 150 -12.31 20.86 0.38
C ILE A 150 -12.39 21.07 1.88
N THR A 151 -13.60 20.97 2.44
CA THR A 151 -13.85 21.25 3.87
C THR A 151 -12.93 20.42 4.78
N GLY A 152 -12.14 21.13 5.59
CA GLY A 152 -11.23 20.52 6.57
C GLY A 152 -9.98 19.87 5.95
N ALA A 153 -9.74 20.04 4.65
CA ALA A 153 -8.51 19.59 4.02
C ALA A 153 -7.33 20.48 4.44
N GLU A 154 -6.19 19.86 4.70
CA GLU A 154 -4.93 20.53 5.02
C GLU A 154 -3.85 20.11 4.02
N PRO A 155 -2.90 20.99 3.64
CA PRO A 155 -1.73 20.57 2.86
C PRO A 155 -0.97 19.44 3.54
N THR A 156 -0.59 18.43 2.77
CA THR A 156 0.32 17.39 3.29
C THR A 156 1.70 17.98 3.58
N PRO A 157 2.41 17.52 4.63
CA PRO A 157 3.63 18.16 5.12
C PRO A 157 4.84 18.07 4.17
N LEU A 158 4.93 17.05 3.33
CA LEU A 158 6.10 16.73 2.50
C LEU A 158 5.78 16.85 1.00
N SER A 159 4.64 16.31 0.54
CA SER A 159 4.26 16.38 -0.87
C SER A 159 3.74 17.78 -1.22
N PRO A 160 4.29 18.43 -2.27
CA PRO A 160 3.83 19.75 -2.69
C PRO A 160 2.42 19.74 -3.30
N ILE A 161 1.89 18.56 -3.61
CA ILE A 161 0.67 18.36 -4.39
C ILE A 161 -0.36 17.52 -3.63
N GLY A 162 -0.14 17.26 -2.34
CA GLY A 162 -1.03 16.48 -1.50
C GLY A 162 -1.94 17.33 -0.63
N LEU A 163 -3.14 16.82 -0.37
CA LEU A 163 -4.06 17.28 0.66
C LEU A 163 -4.39 16.11 1.60
N ARG A 164 -4.35 16.36 2.90
CA ARG A 164 -4.82 15.47 3.96
C ARG A 164 -6.25 15.84 4.30
N LEU A 165 -7.15 14.87 4.22
CA LEU A 165 -8.57 15.06 4.45
C LEU A 165 -8.97 14.58 5.85
N PRO A 166 -10.06 15.14 6.41
CA PRO A 166 -10.64 14.64 7.64
C PRO A 166 -11.02 13.16 7.54
N GLU A 167 -10.93 12.47 8.66
CA GLU A 167 -11.28 11.06 8.70
C GLU A 167 -12.75 10.81 8.32
N GLY A 168 -12.99 9.82 7.47
CA GLY A 168 -14.35 9.43 7.07
C GLY A 168 -14.93 10.24 5.90
N THR A 169 -14.17 11.20 5.37
CA THR A 169 -14.53 11.93 4.13
C THR A 169 -14.88 10.97 3.00
N GLN A 170 -16.04 11.19 2.37
CA GLN A 170 -16.50 10.39 1.23
C GLN A 170 -15.89 10.97 -0.06
N VAL A 171 -14.60 10.72 -0.28
CA VAL A 171 -13.84 11.32 -1.39
C VAL A 171 -14.51 11.07 -2.73
N GLU A 172 -14.92 9.82 -2.99
CA GLU A 172 -15.52 9.43 -4.27
C GLU A 172 -16.88 10.07 -4.56
N ALA A 173 -17.54 10.63 -3.54
CA ALA A 173 -18.81 11.35 -3.67
C ALA A 173 -18.63 12.87 -3.79
N SER A 174 -17.38 13.39 -3.76
CA SER A 174 -17.10 14.82 -3.84
C SER A 174 -17.09 15.33 -5.29
N ASP A 175 -17.37 16.62 -5.45
CA ASP A 175 -17.29 17.30 -6.75
C ASP A 175 -15.85 17.28 -7.29
N ALA A 176 -14.85 17.50 -6.42
CA ALA A 176 -13.44 17.48 -6.80
C ALA A 176 -13.00 16.12 -7.37
N TRP A 177 -13.50 15.01 -6.81
CA TRP A 177 -13.25 13.68 -7.36
C TRP A 177 -13.93 13.50 -8.71
N THR A 178 -15.22 13.84 -8.81
CA THR A 178 -16.01 13.72 -10.04
C THR A 178 -15.39 14.54 -11.19
N ALA A 179 -14.88 15.73 -10.88
CA ALA A 179 -14.19 16.61 -11.82
C ALA A 179 -12.74 16.17 -12.16
N GLY A 180 -12.25 15.07 -11.58
CA GLY A 180 -10.90 14.56 -11.81
C GLY A 180 -9.78 15.45 -11.27
N GLN A 181 -10.09 16.31 -10.30
CA GLN A 181 -9.13 17.24 -9.69
C GLN A 181 -8.28 16.57 -8.61
N ILE A 182 -8.71 15.43 -8.08
CA ILE A 182 -8.00 14.69 -7.03
C ILE A 182 -8.00 13.18 -7.27
N GLU A 183 -6.98 12.50 -6.74
CA GLU A 183 -6.87 11.03 -6.67
C GLU A 183 -6.54 10.60 -5.23
N VAL A 184 -7.15 9.52 -4.73
CA VAL A 184 -6.75 8.95 -3.44
C VAL A 184 -5.37 8.32 -3.58
N GLN A 185 -4.39 8.86 -2.85
CA GLN A 185 -3.01 8.38 -2.91
C GLN A 185 -2.24 8.84 -1.66
N ASP A 186 -1.58 7.87 -1.01
CA ASP A 186 -0.66 8.14 0.09
C ASP A 186 0.42 9.16 -0.29
N GLU A 187 0.73 10.08 0.62
CA GLU A 187 1.75 11.11 0.43
C GLU A 187 3.12 10.54 0.01
N GLY A 188 3.57 9.44 0.60
CA GLY A 188 4.82 8.78 0.22
C GLY A 188 4.79 8.27 -1.21
N SER A 189 3.65 7.72 -1.66
CA SER A 189 3.48 7.32 -3.06
C SER A 189 3.46 8.52 -4.02
N GLN A 190 3.05 9.72 -3.58
CA GLN A 190 3.13 10.94 -4.39
C GLN A 190 4.60 11.37 -4.56
N LEU A 191 5.35 11.41 -3.46
CA LEU A 191 6.79 11.74 -3.46
C LEU A 191 7.59 10.80 -4.35
N VAL A 192 7.28 9.50 -4.30
CA VAL A 192 7.95 8.50 -5.14
C VAL A 192 7.65 8.70 -6.63
N SER A 193 6.42 9.12 -6.99
CA SER A 193 6.13 9.49 -8.38
C SER A 193 6.95 10.71 -8.84
N ILE A 194 7.11 11.72 -7.98
CA ILE A 194 7.97 12.89 -8.27
C ILE A 194 9.44 12.46 -8.43
N ALA A 195 9.90 11.52 -7.58
CA ALA A 195 11.26 10.97 -7.63
C ALA A 195 11.60 10.26 -8.95
N CYS A 196 10.60 9.92 -9.77
CA CYS A 196 10.81 9.37 -11.09
C CYS A 196 11.44 10.37 -12.07
N GLY A 197 11.28 11.68 -11.84
CA GLY A 197 11.85 12.72 -12.70
C GLY A 197 11.36 12.64 -14.15
N ALA A 198 10.12 12.19 -14.35
CA ALA A 198 9.46 12.22 -15.66
C ALA A 198 9.19 13.68 -16.06
N ALA A 199 9.37 14.00 -17.34
CA ALA A 199 9.22 15.34 -17.87
C ALA A 199 8.47 15.33 -19.22
N PRO A 200 7.90 16.46 -19.65
CA PRO A 200 7.19 16.55 -20.93
C PRO A 200 8.01 16.02 -22.11
N GLY A 201 7.36 15.24 -22.97
CA GLY A 201 7.94 14.66 -24.18
C GLY A 201 8.69 13.33 -23.98
N MET A 202 8.88 12.87 -22.74
CA MET A 202 9.52 11.59 -22.46
C MET A 202 8.64 10.39 -22.81
N THR A 203 9.28 9.24 -23.05
CA THR A 203 8.65 7.92 -23.01
C THR A 203 8.92 7.27 -21.66
N VAL A 204 7.86 6.98 -20.91
CA VAL A 204 7.92 6.41 -19.56
C VAL A 204 7.23 5.06 -19.52
N VAL A 205 7.87 4.06 -18.92
CA VAL A 205 7.27 2.75 -18.65
C VAL A 205 6.96 2.65 -17.16
N ASP A 206 5.71 2.33 -16.82
CA ASP A 206 5.28 2.01 -15.45
C ASP A 206 5.06 0.49 -15.36
N LEU A 207 6.08 -0.23 -14.92
CA LEU A 207 6.08 -1.68 -14.78
C LEU A 207 5.46 -2.05 -13.43
N CYS A 208 4.39 -2.85 -13.47
CA CYS A 208 3.51 -3.17 -12.35
C CYS A 208 2.59 -2.01 -11.93
N ALA A 209 2.02 -1.32 -12.92
CA ALA A 209 1.19 -0.12 -12.76
C ALA A 209 -0.06 -0.34 -11.87
N GLY A 210 -0.53 -1.58 -11.72
CA GLY A 210 -1.75 -1.89 -10.98
C GLY A 210 -2.96 -1.16 -11.54
N ALA A 211 -3.63 -0.38 -10.69
CA ALA A 211 -4.74 0.48 -11.12
C ALA A 211 -4.29 1.84 -11.68
N GLY A 212 -2.99 2.02 -11.91
CA GLY A 212 -2.37 3.17 -12.58
C GLY A 212 -2.22 4.44 -11.73
N GLY A 213 -2.26 4.34 -10.40
CA GLY A 213 -2.15 5.52 -9.52
C GLY A 213 -0.88 6.35 -9.78
N LYS A 214 0.26 5.68 -9.99
CA LYS A 214 1.54 6.31 -10.34
C LYS A 214 1.58 6.73 -11.82
N SER A 215 1.03 5.93 -12.74
CA SER A 215 0.89 6.34 -14.16
C SER A 215 0.14 7.67 -14.30
N LEU A 216 -0.94 7.86 -13.54
CA LEU A 216 -1.68 9.14 -13.53
C LEU A 216 -0.87 10.29 -12.93
N ALA A 217 0.00 10.01 -11.94
CA ALA A 217 0.89 11.02 -11.37
C ALA A 217 1.95 11.46 -12.39
N LEU A 218 2.59 10.48 -13.03
CA LEU A 218 3.61 10.70 -14.05
C LEU A 218 3.04 11.49 -15.22
N ALA A 219 1.80 11.21 -15.64
CA ALA A 219 1.16 11.96 -16.71
C ALA A 219 1.00 13.45 -16.38
N ALA A 220 0.71 13.78 -15.11
CA ALA A 220 0.63 15.16 -14.65
C ALA A 220 2.00 15.83 -14.56
N GLU A 221 3.05 15.11 -14.13
CA GLU A 221 4.43 15.64 -14.13
C GLU A 221 4.98 15.85 -15.56
N MET A 222 4.47 15.08 -16.52
CA MET A 222 4.81 15.21 -17.95
C MET A 222 3.96 16.25 -18.68
N ASP A 223 3.13 17.03 -17.97
CA ASP A 223 2.19 18.01 -18.56
C ASP A 223 1.33 17.40 -19.68
N ASN A 224 0.95 16.13 -19.50
CA ASN A 224 0.21 15.33 -20.48
C ASN A 224 0.85 15.34 -21.90
N SER A 225 2.19 15.38 -21.97
CA SER A 225 2.98 15.39 -23.19
C SER A 225 4.02 14.27 -23.18
N GLY A 226 4.11 13.49 -24.25
CA GLY A 226 4.96 12.30 -24.35
C GLY A 226 4.15 11.01 -24.39
N ARG A 227 4.68 9.93 -23.82
CA ARG A 227 4.03 8.60 -23.81
C ARG A 227 4.27 7.88 -22.49
N ILE A 228 3.22 7.31 -21.92
CA ILE A 228 3.28 6.43 -20.74
C ILE A 228 2.75 5.06 -21.12
N ILE A 229 3.56 4.03 -20.89
CA ILE A 229 3.21 2.63 -21.12
C ILE A 229 3.02 1.97 -19.75
N ALA A 230 1.76 1.83 -19.33
CA ALA A 230 1.40 1.24 -18.06
C ALA A 230 1.21 -0.28 -18.22
N CYS A 231 2.10 -1.04 -17.59
CA CYS A 231 2.19 -2.48 -17.75
C CYS A 231 1.83 -3.21 -16.45
N ASP A 232 1.04 -4.28 -16.54
CA ASP A 232 0.79 -5.17 -15.41
C ASP A 232 0.45 -6.59 -15.91
N THR A 233 0.56 -7.59 -15.05
CA THR A 233 0.09 -8.96 -15.33
C THR A 233 -1.33 -9.20 -14.83
N ASP A 234 -1.81 -8.36 -13.89
CA ASP A 234 -3.16 -8.39 -13.36
C ASP A 234 -4.10 -7.54 -14.22
N ARG A 235 -4.86 -8.24 -15.08
CA ARG A 235 -5.89 -7.63 -15.94
C ARG A 235 -6.95 -6.86 -15.15
N GLY A 236 -7.35 -7.36 -13.98
CA GLY A 236 -8.43 -6.77 -13.17
C GLY A 236 -8.03 -5.48 -12.47
N ARG A 237 -6.74 -5.31 -12.15
CA ARG A 237 -6.18 -4.04 -11.68
C ARG A 237 -5.98 -3.07 -12.84
N LEU A 238 -5.33 -3.52 -13.91
CA LEU A 238 -4.97 -2.67 -15.06
C LEU A 238 -6.18 -2.11 -15.79
N SER A 239 -7.28 -2.86 -15.87
CA SER A 239 -8.52 -2.42 -16.53
C SER A 239 -9.16 -1.18 -15.88
N ARG A 240 -8.75 -0.80 -14.67
CA ARG A 240 -9.24 0.41 -13.99
C ARG A 240 -8.56 1.69 -14.44
N LEU A 241 -7.37 1.61 -15.04
CA LEU A 241 -6.61 2.79 -15.45
C LEU A 241 -7.35 3.61 -16.52
N PRO A 242 -7.92 3.04 -17.61
CA PRO A 242 -8.56 3.83 -18.65
C PRO A 242 -9.66 4.78 -18.14
N GLU A 243 -10.57 4.30 -17.29
CA GLU A 243 -11.64 5.14 -16.73
C GLU A 243 -11.09 6.27 -15.83
N ARG A 244 -10.06 5.97 -15.04
CA ARG A 244 -9.40 6.97 -14.20
C ARG A 244 -8.63 8.00 -15.03
N ALA A 245 -7.99 7.57 -16.13
CA ALA A 245 -7.29 8.46 -17.05
C ALA A 245 -8.27 9.42 -17.73
N VAL A 246 -9.41 8.91 -18.21
CA VAL A 246 -10.49 9.74 -18.79
C VAL A 246 -10.96 10.78 -17.79
N ARG A 247 -11.28 10.38 -16.55
CA ARG A 247 -11.68 11.31 -15.48
C ARG A 247 -10.60 12.36 -15.22
N GLY A 248 -9.34 11.95 -15.11
CA GLY A 248 -8.20 12.83 -14.90
C GLY A 248 -7.87 13.75 -16.09
N GLY A 249 -8.41 13.49 -17.28
CA GLY A 249 -8.03 14.20 -18.51
C GLY A 249 -6.67 13.80 -19.08
N ILE A 250 -6.23 12.59 -18.80
CA ILE A 250 -4.92 12.07 -19.24
C ILE A 250 -5.09 11.35 -20.57
N THR A 251 -4.26 11.72 -21.54
CA THR A 251 -4.35 11.24 -22.93
C THR A 251 -3.09 10.49 -23.38
N ILE A 252 -2.02 10.52 -22.59
CA ILE A 252 -0.72 9.93 -22.96
C ILE A 252 -0.47 8.53 -22.37
N ALA A 253 -1.40 8.00 -21.56
CA ALA A 253 -1.25 6.71 -20.90
C ALA A 253 -1.95 5.60 -21.69
N GLU A 254 -1.18 4.61 -22.13
CA GLU A 254 -1.69 3.37 -22.73
C GLU A 254 -1.43 2.18 -21.80
N THR A 255 -2.37 1.23 -21.79
CA THR A 255 -2.24 0.00 -21.01
C THR A 255 -1.65 -1.12 -21.85
N ARG A 256 -0.72 -1.89 -21.29
CA ARG A 256 -0.22 -3.13 -21.89
C ARG A 256 -0.25 -4.27 -20.89
N LEU A 257 -1.17 -5.22 -21.11
CA LEU A 257 -1.22 -6.42 -20.29
C LEU A 257 -0.05 -7.33 -20.65
N LEU A 258 0.68 -7.79 -19.64
CA LEU A 258 1.82 -8.68 -19.79
C LEU A 258 1.45 -10.10 -19.41
N ASP A 259 2.01 -11.05 -20.16
CA ASP A 259 1.96 -12.47 -19.80
C ASP A 259 3.14 -12.80 -18.88
N PRO A 260 2.89 -13.37 -17.69
CA PRO A 260 3.97 -13.79 -16.80
C PRO A 260 4.96 -14.72 -17.51
N ARG A 261 6.25 -14.42 -17.38
CA ARG A 261 7.39 -15.09 -18.05
C ARG A 261 7.56 -14.83 -19.55
N ARG A 262 6.71 -14.02 -20.17
CA ARG A 262 6.82 -13.57 -21.58
C ARG A 262 6.81 -12.06 -21.70
N GLU A 263 7.12 -11.37 -20.60
CA GLU A 263 7.08 -9.90 -20.51
C GLU A 263 8.03 -9.25 -21.52
N ALA A 264 9.22 -9.83 -21.72
CA ALA A 264 10.21 -9.31 -22.66
C ALA A 264 9.72 -9.33 -24.12
N GLU A 265 8.94 -10.35 -24.52
CA GLU A 265 8.36 -10.42 -25.87
C GLU A 265 7.35 -9.29 -26.08
N ALA A 266 6.49 -9.05 -25.09
CA ALA A 266 5.47 -8.00 -25.13
C ALA A 266 6.05 -6.57 -25.07
N LEU A 267 7.33 -6.41 -24.71
CA LEU A 267 7.99 -5.11 -24.57
C LEU A 267 9.15 -4.93 -25.57
N ALA A 268 9.29 -5.85 -26.53
CA ALA A 268 10.40 -5.84 -27.48
C ALA A 268 10.45 -4.59 -28.37
N ASP A 269 9.29 -4.01 -28.70
CA ASP A 269 9.16 -2.78 -29.51
C ASP A 269 9.68 -1.52 -28.78
N ILE A 270 9.88 -1.59 -27.47
CA ILE A 270 10.35 -0.46 -26.65
C ILE A 270 11.65 -0.78 -25.88
N ALA A 271 12.34 -1.86 -26.26
CA ALA A 271 13.63 -2.20 -25.69
C ALA A 271 14.65 -1.07 -25.93
N GLY A 272 15.33 -0.63 -24.87
CA GLY A 272 16.31 0.47 -24.92
C GLY A 272 15.74 1.82 -25.37
N ALA A 273 14.42 2.05 -25.27
CA ALA A 273 13.78 3.27 -25.79
C ALA A 273 13.23 4.20 -24.69
N ALA A 274 13.01 3.71 -23.47
CA ALA A 274 12.35 4.49 -22.43
C ALA A 274 13.32 5.48 -21.75
N ASP A 275 12.90 6.74 -21.62
CA ASP A 275 13.59 7.76 -20.82
C ASP A 275 13.59 7.41 -19.34
N VAL A 276 12.46 6.90 -18.84
CA VAL A 276 12.28 6.46 -17.46
C VAL A 276 11.53 5.13 -17.42
N VAL A 277 12.05 4.18 -16.66
CA VAL A 277 11.34 2.95 -16.30
C VAL A 277 11.11 2.97 -14.81
N LEU A 278 9.86 3.11 -14.40
CA LEU A 278 9.40 2.91 -13.03
C LEU A 278 9.03 1.44 -12.84
N ILE A 279 9.50 0.86 -11.75
CA ILE A 279 9.09 -0.46 -11.27
C ILE A 279 8.49 -0.29 -9.87
N ASP A 280 7.16 -0.26 -9.79
CA ASP A 280 6.41 -0.33 -8.52
C ASP A 280 6.21 -1.79 -8.15
N ALA A 281 7.28 -2.41 -7.63
CA ALA A 281 7.40 -3.85 -7.65
C ALA A 281 6.41 -4.54 -6.69
N PRO A 282 5.82 -5.68 -7.09
CA PRO A 282 5.09 -6.54 -6.18
C PRO A 282 5.97 -6.90 -4.98
N CYS A 283 5.49 -6.61 -3.78
CA CYS A 283 6.26 -6.78 -2.55
C CYS A 283 5.37 -7.26 -1.39
N SER A 284 5.97 -7.43 -0.22
CA SER A 284 5.28 -7.87 0.99
C SER A 284 4.21 -6.90 1.50
N GLY A 285 4.28 -5.62 1.11
CA GLY A 285 3.38 -4.57 1.58
C GLY A 285 3.56 -4.19 3.05
N THR A 286 4.69 -4.55 3.67
CA THR A 286 4.97 -4.29 5.11
C THR A 286 4.91 -2.81 5.48
N GLY A 287 5.17 -1.89 4.54
CA GLY A 287 5.03 -0.46 4.76
C GLY A 287 3.59 0.05 4.80
N THR A 288 2.61 -0.77 4.42
CA THR A 288 1.19 -0.35 4.31
C THR A 288 0.28 -0.93 5.41
N TRP A 289 0.86 -1.52 6.47
CA TRP A 289 0.10 -2.15 7.55
C TRP A 289 -0.86 -1.20 8.28
N ARG A 290 -0.58 0.10 8.32
CA ARG A 290 -1.51 1.09 8.88
C ARG A 290 -2.85 1.16 8.14
N ARG A 291 -2.86 0.74 6.86
CA ARG A 291 -4.05 0.62 6.00
C ARG A 291 -4.65 -0.78 6.05
N ASN A 292 -3.81 -1.81 5.93
CA ASN A 292 -4.22 -3.23 5.87
C ASN A 292 -3.44 -4.06 6.91
N PRO A 293 -3.76 -3.93 8.22
CA PRO A 293 -2.93 -4.51 9.28
C PRO A 293 -2.91 -6.03 9.28
N GLU A 294 -3.96 -6.69 8.78
CA GLU A 294 -4.02 -8.15 8.66
C GLU A 294 -3.11 -8.70 7.56
N ALA A 295 -2.59 -7.86 6.65
CA ALA A 295 -1.71 -8.29 5.57
C ALA A 295 -0.46 -9.02 6.09
N ARG A 296 0.01 -8.67 7.29
CA ARG A 296 1.15 -9.34 7.96
C ARG A 296 0.90 -10.82 8.23
N TRP A 297 -0.35 -11.25 8.39
CA TRP A 297 -0.72 -12.64 8.62
C TRP A 297 -0.63 -13.52 7.37
N ARG A 298 -0.48 -12.90 6.19
CA ARG A 298 -0.46 -13.58 4.88
C ARG A 298 0.93 -13.78 4.33
N LEU A 299 1.92 -13.12 4.93
CA LEU A 299 3.30 -13.23 4.52
C LEU A 299 3.91 -14.49 5.16
N THR A 300 4.65 -15.26 4.36
CA THR A 300 5.44 -16.40 4.82
C THR A 300 6.86 -16.26 4.29
N PRO A 301 7.85 -16.95 4.87
CA PRO A 301 9.22 -16.95 4.36
C PRO A 301 9.30 -17.31 2.87
N GLU A 302 8.55 -18.33 2.42
CA GLU A 302 8.53 -18.79 1.03
C GLU A 302 7.90 -17.74 0.11
N ARG A 303 6.86 -17.05 0.58
CA ARG A 303 6.24 -15.96 -0.18
C ARG A 303 7.19 -14.78 -0.32
N LEU A 304 7.90 -14.42 0.75
CA LEU A 304 8.92 -13.38 0.71
C LEU A 304 10.03 -13.72 -0.29
N GLU A 305 10.54 -14.96 -0.29
CA GLU A 305 11.53 -15.42 -1.26
C GLU A 305 11.02 -15.33 -2.71
N ARG A 306 9.78 -15.75 -2.97
CA ARG A 306 9.18 -15.60 -4.31
C ARG A 306 9.08 -14.14 -4.75
N LEU A 307 8.75 -13.24 -3.84
CA LEU A 307 8.65 -11.80 -4.10
C LEU A 307 10.03 -11.19 -4.42
N THR A 308 11.06 -11.50 -3.63
CA THR A 308 12.42 -10.98 -3.87
C THR A 308 13.01 -11.49 -5.19
N LEU A 309 12.76 -12.76 -5.55
CA LEU A 309 13.15 -13.29 -6.87
C LEU A 309 12.40 -12.62 -8.03
N LEU A 310 11.09 -12.36 -7.86
CA LEU A 310 10.30 -11.64 -8.85
C LEU A 310 10.81 -10.21 -9.03
N GLN A 311 11.09 -9.50 -7.94
CA GLN A 311 11.64 -8.15 -7.95
C GLN A 311 12.98 -8.09 -8.71
N ALA A 312 13.89 -9.03 -8.43
CA ALA A 312 15.18 -9.11 -9.12
C ALA A 312 15.02 -9.29 -10.64
N ARG A 313 14.10 -10.16 -11.07
CA ARG A 313 13.78 -10.35 -12.50
C ARG A 313 13.17 -9.09 -13.13
N LEU A 314 12.26 -8.40 -12.43
CA LEU A 314 11.63 -7.17 -12.94
C LEU A 314 12.66 -6.05 -13.08
N LEU A 315 13.61 -5.94 -12.14
CA LEU A 315 14.74 -5.03 -12.25
C LEU A 315 15.58 -5.29 -13.51
N ASP A 316 15.87 -6.57 -13.80
CA ASP A 316 16.63 -6.95 -15.00
C ASP A 316 15.84 -6.71 -16.30
N LEU A 317 14.52 -6.97 -16.29
CA LEU A 317 13.64 -6.65 -17.40
C LEU A 317 13.59 -5.14 -17.65
N GLY A 318 13.32 -4.35 -16.60
CA GLY A 318 13.20 -2.91 -16.70
C GLY A 318 14.50 -2.25 -17.15
N ALA A 319 15.66 -2.72 -16.67
CA ALA A 319 16.96 -2.26 -17.14
C ALA A 319 17.15 -2.42 -18.65
N GLY A 320 16.58 -3.45 -19.28
CA GLY A 320 16.62 -3.66 -20.73
C GLY A 320 15.74 -2.71 -21.55
N LEU A 321 14.82 -1.97 -20.90
CA LEU A 321 13.93 -1.00 -21.55
C LEU A 321 14.50 0.42 -21.52
N VAL A 322 15.42 0.70 -20.59
CA VAL A 322 15.99 2.04 -20.41
C VAL A 322 16.91 2.38 -21.57
N ARG A 323 16.69 3.53 -22.21
CA ARG A 323 17.59 4.05 -23.25
C ARG A 323 18.93 4.49 -22.66
N PRO A 324 19.99 4.64 -23.48
CA PRO A 324 21.24 5.23 -23.01
C PRO A 324 21.03 6.60 -22.36
N GLY A 325 21.61 6.78 -21.16
CA GLY A 325 21.43 7.98 -20.33
C GLY A 325 20.07 8.11 -19.62
N GLY A 326 19.12 7.19 -19.85
CA GLY A 326 17.81 7.14 -19.20
C GLY A 326 17.87 6.65 -17.74
N ALA A 327 16.72 6.59 -17.07
CA ALA A 327 16.63 6.23 -15.66
C ALA A 327 15.83 4.95 -15.39
N LEU A 328 16.31 4.14 -14.45
CA LEU A 328 15.57 3.06 -13.82
C LEU A 328 15.22 3.46 -12.39
N VAL A 329 13.95 3.31 -12.00
CA VAL A 329 13.45 3.67 -10.67
C VAL A 329 12.75 2.46 -10.07
N TYR A 330 13.25 1.99 -8.94
CA TYR A 330 12.69 0.86 -8.21
C TYR A 330 12.01 1.33 -6.95
N VAL A 331 10.80 0.81 -6.73
CA VAL A 331 9.95 1.18 -5.61
C VAL A 331 9.35 -0.08 -5.01
N THR A 332 9.32 -0.14 -3.68
CA THR A 332 8.46 -1.07 -2.95
C THR A 332 7.75 -0.34 -1.82
N CYS A 333 6.53 -0.78 -1.49
CA CYS A 333 5.87 -0.41 -0.24
C CYS A 333 6.21 -1.41 0.89
N SER A 334 7.49 -1.79 0.96
CA SER A 334 8.05 -2.71 1.95
C SER A 334 9.09 -2.00 2.80
N LEU A 335 9.17 -2.40 4.07
CA LEU A 335 10.18 -1.99 5.03
C LEU A 335 11.13 -3.15 5.39
N LEU A 336 11.07 -4.26 4.64
CA LEU A 336 12.01 -5.37 4.79
C LEU A 336 13.31 -5.07 4.05
N ALA A 337 14.45 -5.38 4.67
CA ALA A 337 15.76 -5.13 4.10
C ALA A 337 15.93 -5.85 2.74
N GLU A 338 15.41 -7.08 2.61
CA GLU A 338 15.56 -7.92 1.42
C GLU A 338 14.77 -7.44 0.20
N GLU A 339 13.74 -6.61 0.39
CA GLU A 339 12.93 -6.00 -0.67
C GLU A 339 13.24 -4.51 -0.86
N GLY A 340 14.03 -3.92 0.03
CA GLY A 340 14.52 -2.54 -0.06
C GLY A 340 15.99 -2.51 -0.48
N ARG A 341 16.86 -2.11 0.46
CA ARG A 341 18.30 -1.95 0.21
C ARG A 341 18.97 -3.21 -0.34
N GLY A 342 18.52 -4.40 0.08
CA GLY A 342 19.07 -5.68 -0.37
C GLY A 342 18.88 -5.90 -1.87
N GLN A 343 17.71 -5.56 -2.42
CA GLN A 343 17.48 -5.60 -3.87
C GLN A 343 18.33 -4.55 -4.60
N ALA A 344 18.35 -3.33 -4.09
CA ALA A 344 19.10 -2.24 -4.72
C ALA A 344 20.61 -2.54 -4.80
N ASP A 345 21.18 -3.06 -3.71
CA ASP A 345 22.59 -3.44 -3.66
C ASP A 345 22.88 -4.64 -4.57
N ALA A 346 21.98 -5.64 -4.61
CA ALA A 346 22.12 -6.80 -5.49
C ALA A 346 22.05 -6.42 -6.98
N PHE A 347 21.14 -5.51 -7.35
CA PHE A 347 21.05 -4.98 -8.70
C PHE A 347 22.31 -4.21 -9.09
N THR A 348 22.78 -3.30 -8.24
CA THR A 348 23.98 -2.49 -8.48
C THR A 348 25.21 -3.38 -8.72
N ARG A 349 25.35 -4.48 -7.96
CA ARG A 349 26.43 -5.46 -8.18
C ARG A 349 26.29 -6.22 -9.51
N ARG A 350 25.07 -6.60 -9.89
CA ARG A 350 24.81 -7.40 -11.11
C ARG A 350 24.83 -6.56 -12.39
N ARG A 351 24.48 -5.28 -12.31
CA ARG A 351 24.42 -4.31 -13.42
C ARG A 351 25.34 -3.13 -13.13
N SER A 352 26.64 -3.39 -13.02
CA SER A 352 27.65 -2.38 -12.65
C SER A 352 27.76 -1.18 -13.59
N SER A 353 27.21 -1.27 -14.81
CA SER A 353 27.12 -0.14 -15.75
C SER A 353 26.03 0.86 -15.39
N PHE A 354 25.04 0.47 -14.59
CA PHE A 354 24.01 1.37 -14.06
C PHE A 354 24.57 2.10 -12.84
N VAL A 355 24.61 3.43 -12.91
CA VAL A 355 25.15 4.27 -11.84
C VAL A 355 24.01 4.64 -10.89
N SER A 356 24.14 4.30 -9.61
CA SER A 356 23.17 4.70 -8.59
C SER A 356 23.13 6.22 -8.46
N GLU A 357 21.92 6.78 -8.46
CA GLU A 357 21.69 8.19 -8.18
C GLU A 357 20.74 8.29 -6.98
N LEU A 358 20.97 9.27 -6.11
CA LEU A 358 19.97 9.55 -5.10
C LEU A 358 18.68 10.05 -5.79
N PRO A 359 17.51 9.49 -5.45
CA PRO A 359 16.25 10.00 -5.95
C PRO A 359 16.13 11.51 -5.67
N PRO A 360 15.60 12.33 -6.60
CA PRO A 360 15.54 13.79 -6.50
C PRO A 360 14.45 14.26 -5.52
N ILE A 361 14.46 13.69 -4.32
CA ILE A 361 13.61 14.04 -3.19
C ILE A 361 14.49 14.26 -1.94
N SER A 362 14.11 15.24 -1.12
CA SER A 362 14.82 15.56 0.12
C SER A 362 14.41 14.69 1.30
N TRP A 363 13.27 14.00 1.20
CA TRP A 363 12.62 13.27 2.28
C TRP A 363 13.06 11.79 2.35
N GLY A 364 12.65 11.10 3.42
CA GLY A 364 13.12 9.75 3.71
C GLY A 364 14.58 9.71 4.18
N ARG A 365 14.93 8.62 4.85
CA ARG A 365 16.28 8.37 5.37
C ARG A 365 17.12 7.61 4.34
N PRO A 366 18.41 7.93 4.16
CA PRO A 366 19.30 7.14 3.32
C PRO A 366 19.35 5.67 3.75
N ALA A 367 19.12 4.76 2.82
CA ALA A 367 19.11 3.32 3.05
C ALA A 367 19.93 2.61 1.96
N GLY A 368 21.24 2.57 2.16
CA GLY A 368 22.18 2.09 1.13
C GLY A 368 22.19 3.04 -0.06
N SER A 369 21.94 2.51 -1.25
CA SER A 369 21.82 3.26 -2.51
C SER A 369 20.44 3.93 -2.71
N GLY A 370 19.49 3.68 -1.82
CA GLY A 370 18.14 4.23 -1.89
C GLY A 370 17.76 5.12 -0.71
N ARG A 371 16.46 5.42 -0.61
CA ARG A 371 15.82 6.12 0.50
C ARG A 371 14.66 5.30 1.05
N LEU A 372 14.51 5.30 2.37
CA LEU A 372 13.43 4.66 3.10
C LEU A 372 12.55 5.73 3.73
N LEU A 373 11.25 5.69 3.45
CA LEU A 373 10.22 6.48 4.11
C LEU A 373 9.52 5.59 5.14
N THR A 374 9.25 6.11 6.33
CA THR A 374 8.54 5.35 7.38
C THR A 374 7.42 6.17 8.02
N PRO A 375 6.38 5.53 8.59
CA PRO A 375 5.29 6.26 9.23
C PRO A 375 5.74 7.14 10.40
N ALA A 376 6.65 6.68 11.25
CA ALA A 376 7.07 7.44 12.42
C ALA A 376 7.95 8.64 12.04
N HIS A 377 8.83 8.49 11.06
CA HIS A 377 9.72 9.55 10.60
C HIS A 377 9.05 10.54 9.62
N ASP A 378 8.42 10.03 8.57
CA ASP A 378 7.93 10.83 7.43
C ASP A 378 6.42 11.07 7.47
N ARG A 379 5.67 10.42 8.37
CA ARG A 379 4.19 10.47 8.45
C ARG A 379 3.46 9.92 7.22
N THR A 380 4.18 9.21 6.34
CA THR A 380 3.64 8.54 5.14
C THR A 380 3.44 7.04 5.38
N ASP A 381 2.97 6.29 4.38
CA ASP A 381 3.17 4.84 4.40
C ASP A 381 4.68 4.54 4.29
N GLY A 382 5.06 3.31 4.62
CA GLY A 382 6.42 2.83 4.42
C GLY A 382 6.73 2.56 2.95
N PHE A 383 7.83 3.14 2.47
CA PHE A 383 8.32 2.94 1.10
C PHE A 383 9.85 2.86 1.05
N PHE A 384 10.37 2.04 0.15
CA PHE A 384 11.76 2.13 -0.31
C PHE A 384 11.79 2.60 -1.75
N VAL A 385 12.72 3.49 -2.08
CA VAL A 385 12.96 3.98 -3.45
C VAL A 385 14.45 4.01 -3.77
N ALA A 386 14.83 3.46 -4.91
CA ALA A 386 16.18 3.55 -5.47
C ALA A 386 16.12 3.96 -6.93
N ARG A 387 17.15 4.66 -7.40
CA ARG A 387 17.24 5.20 -8.76
C ARG A 387 18.62 4.91 -9.33
N TRP A 388 18.66 4.57 -10.61
CA TRP A 388 19.89 4.40 -11.38
C TRP A 388 19.80 5.10 -12.73
N ARG A 389 20.94 5.52 -13.25
CA ARG A 389 21.10 5.99 -14.62
C ARG A 389 21.78 4.93 -15.48
N ALA A 390 21.21 4.67 -16.66
CA ALA A 390 21.81 3.81 -17.67
C ALA A 390 23.06 4.48 -18.27
N PRO A 391 24.08 3.70 -18.68
CA PRO A 391 25.24 4.26 -19.37
C PRO A 391 24.84 4.97 -20.67
N CYS A 392 25.57 6.02 -21.04
CA CYS A 392 25.36 6.77 -22.29
C CYS A 392 25.89 6.03 -23.51
#